data_AF-A0A519J466-F1
#
_entry.id   AF-A0A519J466-F1
#
_cell.length_a   1.000
_cell.length_b   1.000
_cell.length_c   1.000
_cell.angle_alpha   90.00
_cell.angle_beta   90.00
_cell.angle_gamma   90.00
#
_symmetry.space_group_name_H-M   'P 1'
#
loop_
_entity.id
_entity.type
_entity.pdbx_description
1 polymer ?
#
loop_
_entity_poly.entity_id
_entity_poly.type
_entity_poly.pdbx_seq_one_letter_code
_entity_poly.pdbx_strand_id
1 'polypeptide(L)'
;MKLFTIGYEGETQGQVLDRLKTAGVELLVDVRAVAASRRAGFSKTVLGESLKAEGIDYLHLRALGTPKAGRDAARKGDVATMRAIYADHMAEPAAEAEYQRLKTLVEEKRVALLCFEADHAGCHRAILAERLVKDDGVEVVNL
;
A
#
# COMPACT_ATOMS: atom_id res chain seq x y z
N MET A 1 12.15 10.49 -8.73
CA MET A 1 10.70 10.31 -8.47
C MET A 1 10.51 9.87 -7.02
N LYS A 2 9.36 10.20 -6.39
CA LYS A 2 9.10 9.85 -4.98
C LYS A 2 7.91 8.90 -4.87
N LEU A 3 8.07 7.86 -4.05
CA LEU A 3 7.00 6.96 -3.64
C LEU A 3 6.69 7.23 -2.17
N PHE A 4 5.43 7.55 -1.86
CA PHE A 4 4.98 7.64 -0.49
C PHE A 4 4.48 6.28 0.01
N THR A 5 4.58 6.02 1.31
CA THR A 5 3.91 4.88 1.94
C THR A 5 3.19 5.31 3.19
N ILE A 6 2.06 4.66 3.49
CA ILE A 6 1.27 4.99 4.66
C ILE A 6 0.60 3.74 5.23
N GLY A 7 0.63 3.64 6.55
CA GLY A 7 -0.11 2.67 7.35
C GLY A 7 -1.18 3.40 8.13
N TYR A 8 -2.36 2.80 8.26
CA TYR A 8 -3.41 3.45 9.05
C TYR A 8 -3.45 2.98 10.51
N GLU A 9 -2.83 1.86 10.91
CA GLU A 9 -2.84 1.32 12.30
C GLU A 9 -2.62 2.41 13.36
N GLY A 10 -3.48 2.44 14.38
CA GLY A 10 -3.46 3.49 15.42
C GLY A 10 -4.06 4.85 15.02
N GLU A 11 -4.24 5.15 13.73
CA GLU A 11 -4.73 6.46 13.26
C GLU A 11 -6.20 6.51 12.78
N THR A 12 -6.85 7.64 12.97
CA THR A 12 -8.17 7.90 12.39
C THR A 12 -8.08 8.14 10.89
N GLN A 13 -9.22 8.02 10.19
CA GLN A 13 -9.29 8.33 8.77
C GLN A 13 -8.85 9.78 8.50
N GLY A 14 -9.32 10.74 9.29
CA GLY A 14 -8.93 12.16 9.14
C GLY A 14 -7.42 12.38 9.22
N GLN A 15 -6.74 11.79 10.20
CA GLN A 15 -5.28 11.90 10.33
C GLN A 15 -4.53 11.35 9.11
N VAL A 16 -5.00 10.24 8.54
CA VAL A 16 -4.43 9.66 7.32
C VAL A 16 -4.64 10.61 6.13
N LEU A 17 -5.85 11.15 5.94
CA LEU A 17 -6.09 12.12 4.86
C LEU A 17 -5.25 13.39 5.02
N ASP A 18 -5.10 13.92 6.23
CA ASP A 18 -4.29 15.11 6.49
C ASP A 18 -2.81 14.90 6.12
N ARG A 19 -2.26 13.72 6.44
CA ARG A 19 -0.88 13.34 6.05
C ARG A 19 -0.73 13.21 4.54
N LEU A 20 -1.70 12.56 3.88
CA LEU A 20 -1.70 12.44 2.42
C LEU A 20 -1.77 13.81 1.73
N LYS A 21 -2.63 14.71 2.21
CA LYS A 21 -2.75 16.07 1.69
C LYS A 21 -1.49 16.90 1.93
N THR A 22 -0.93 16.83 3.13
CA THR A 22 0.32 17.54 3.49
C THR A 22 1.48 17.07 2.59
N ALA A 23 1.52 15.78 2.29
CA ALA A 23 2.47 15.20 1.36
C ALA A 23 2.12 15.43 -0.12
N GLY A 24 1.00 16.10 -0.44
CA GLY A 24 0.56 16.35 -1.81
C GLY A 24 0.37 15.07 -2.62
N VAL A 25 -0.11 13.99 -2.00
CA VAL A 25 -0.41 12.72 -2.68
C VAL A 25 -1.60 12.93 -3.61
N GLU A 26 -1.46 12.49 -4.86
CA GLU A 26 -2.50 12.59 -5.88
C GLU A 26 -3.28 11.28 -6.03
N LEU A 27 -2.65 10.14 -5.73
CA LEU A 27 -3.23 8.81 -5.86
C LEU A 27 -2.85 7.94 -4.66
N LEU A 28 -3.85 7.45 -3.93
CA LEU A 28 -3.68 6.39 -2.94
C LEU A 28 -3.89 5.03 -3.60
N VAL A 29 -2.84 4.21 -3.62
CA VAL A 29 -2.91 2.82 -4.06
C VAL A 29 -3.07 1.92 -2.85
N ASP A 30 -4.28 1.38 -2.68
CA ASP A 30 -4.56 0.33 -1.71
C ASP A 30 -3.96 -0.99 -2.21
N VAL A 31 -3.01 -1.54 -1.45
CA VAL A 31 -2.36 -2.83 -1.73
C VAL A 31 -2.87 -3.92 -0.78
N ARG A 32 -3.97 -3.71 -0.06
CA ARG A 32 -4.56 -4.75 0.80
C ARG A 32 -5.17 -5.86 -0.06
N ALA A 33 -4.88 -7.12 0.27
CA ALA A 33 -5.56 -8.26 -0.35
C ALA A 33 -7.08 -8.26 -0.08
N VAL A 34 -7.49 -7.67 1.04
CA VAL A 34 -8.88 -7.47 1.46
C VAL A 34 -9.05 -6.02 1.88
N ALA A 35 -9.68 -5.20 1.03
CA ALA A 35 -9.97 -3.79 1.30
C ALA A 35 -11.23 -3.58 2.18
N ALA A 36 -11.54 -4.56 3.03
CA ALA A 36 -12.55 -4.45 4.09
C ALA A 36 -11.83 -4.25 5.42
N SER A 37 -12.17 -3.16 6.12
CA SER A 37 -11.58 -2.83 7.41
C SER A 37 -12.68 -2.66 8.45
N ARG A 38 -12.40 -3.11 9.69
CA ARG A 38 -13.25 -2.84 10.86
C ARG A 38 -13.02 -1.44 11.43
N ARG A 39 -11.99 -0.74 10.97
CA ARG A 39 -11.68 0.61 11.41
C ARG A 39 -12.50 1.59 10.62
N ALA A 40 -13.19 2.48 11.34
CA ALA A 40 -14.09 3.47 10.77
C ALA A 40 -13.38 4.26 9.67
N GLY A 41 -14.04 4.41 8.52
CA GLY A 41 -13.51 5.13 7.36
C GLY A 41 -12.60 4.32 6.41
N PHE A 42 -12.12 3.14 6.80
CA PHE A 42 -11.13 2.40 5.99
C PHE A 42 -11.70 1.25 5.16
N SER A 43 -13.02 1.11 5.04
CA SER A 43 -13.62 0.22 4.03
C SER A 43 -13.47 0.84 2.64
N LYS A 44 -13.26 0.02 1.60
CA LYS A 44 -12.98 0.47 0.23
C LYS A 44 -13.85 1.63 -0.26
N THR A 45 -15.18 1.48 -0.15
CA THR A 45 -16.13 2.49 -0.64
C THR A 45 -16.01 3.80 0.14
N VAL A 46 -16.07 3.74 1.47
CA VAL A 46 -16.02 4.93 2.32
C VAL A 46 -14.68 5.65 2.16
N LEU A 47 -13.58 4.89 2.13
CA LEU A 47 -12.24 5.47 1.94
C LEU A 47 -12.13 6.16 0.58
N GLY A 48 -12.59 5.53 -0.49
CA GLY A 48 -12.56 6.11 -1.83
C GLY A 48 -13.41 7.38 -1.94
N GLU A 49 -14.58 7.42 -1.31
CA GLU A 49 -15.45 8.61 -1.27
C GLU A 49 -14.79 9.76 -0.50
N SER A 50 -14.21 9.48 0.67
CA SER A 50 -13.52 10.51 1.47
C SER A 50 -12.27 11.06 0.76
N LEU A 51 -11.47 10.20 0.12
CA LEU A 51 -10.29 10.64 -0.65
C LEU A 51 -10.70 11.52 -1.83
N LYS A 52 -11.75 11.11 -2.55
CA LYS A 52 -12.28 11.89 -3.68
C LYS A 52 -12.78 13.27 -3.25
N ALA A 53 -13.40 13.37 -2.07
CA ALA A 53 -13.83 14.66 -1.51
C ALA A 53 -12.64 15.61 -1.23
N GLU A 54 -11.46 15.05 -0.98
CA GLU A 54 -10.21 15.80 -0.79
C GLU A 54 -9.37 15.93 -2.07
N GLY A 55 -9.89 15.49 -3.22
CA GLY A 55 -9.19 15.56 -4.51
C GLY A 55 -8.08 14.51 -4.69
N ILE A 56 -8.09 13.43 -3.91
CA ILE A 56 -7.12 12.33 -4.00
C ILE A 56 -7.79 11.14 -4.68
N ASP A 57 -7.18 10.63 -5.76
CA ASP A 57 -7.67 9.43 -6.43
C ASP A 57 -7.44 8.19 -5.57
N TYR A 58 -8.29 7.17 -5.77
CA TYR A 58 -8.16 5.88 -5.10
C TYR A 58 -8.11 4.74 -6.12
N LEU A 59 -7.11 3.88 -6.00
CA LEU A 59 -6.97 2.66 -6.79
C LEU A 59 -6.68 1.48 -5.89
N HIS A 60 -7.36 0.36 -6.12
CA HIS A 60 -7.11 -0.89 -5.40
C HIS A 60 -6.40 -1.88 -6.32
N LEU A 61 -5.12 -2.15 -6.05
CA LEU A 61 -4.33 -3.19 -6.71
C LEU A 61 -4.32 -4.43 -5.82
N ARG A 62 -5.34 -5.26 -6.00
CA ARG A 62 -5.62 -6.39 -5.10
C ARG A 62 -4.58 -7.50 -5.24
N ALA A 63 -4.08 -7.73 -6.44
CA ALA A 63 -3.05 -8.74 -6.69
C ALA A 63 -1.70 -8.35 -6.07
N LEU A 64 -1.51 -7.10 -5.65
CA LEU A 64 -0.36 -6.69 -4.82
C LEU A 64 -0.57 -6.97 -3.32
N GLY A 65 -1.69 -7.55 -2.92
CA GLY A 65 -1.95 -7.82 -1.51
C GLY A 65 -1.37 -9.13 -1.00
N THR A 66 -0.96 -9.13 0.28
CA THR A 66 -0.41 -10.32 0.92
C THR A 66 -1.39 -11.49 0.91
N PRO A 67 -1.01 -12.69 0.45
CA PRO A 67 -1.81 -13.91 0.53
C PRO A 67 -2.27 -14.23 1.95
N LYS A 68 -3.33 -15.05 2.09
CA LYS A 68 -3.86 -15.41 3.42
C LYS A 68 -2.80 -16.01 4.34
N ALA A 69 -2.00 -16.94 3.84
CA ALA A 69 -0.93 -17.56 4.62
C ALA A 69 0.12 -16.53 5.09
N GLY A 70 0.53 -15.59 4.22
CA GLY A 70 1.44 -14.50 4.59
C GLY A 70 0.84 -13.55 5.62
N ARG A 71 -0.46 -13.21 5.52
CA ARG A 71 -1.16 -12.42 6.54
C ARG A 71 -1.23 -13.14 7.88
N ASP A 72 -1.45 -14.46 7.86
CA ASP A 72 -1.49 -15.26 9.07
C ASP A 72 -0.10 -15.38 9.73
N ALA A 73 0.99 -15.40 8.95
CA ALA A 73 2.36 -15.29 9.45
C ALA A 73 2.65 -13.91 10.07
N ALA A 74 2.28 -12.82 9.37
CA ALA A 74 2.43 -11.44 9.87
C ALA A 74 1.77 -11.25 11.24
N ARG A 75 0.53 -11.75 11.41
CA ARG A 75 -0.22 -11.69 12.68
C ARG A 75 0.45 -12.42 13.84
N LYS A 76 1.30 -13.41 13.55
CA LYS A 76 2.08 -14.15 14.55
C LYS A 76 3.44 -13.48 14.83
N GLY A 77 3.75 -12.36 14.17
CA GLY A 77 5.06 -11.72 14.22
C GLY A 77 6.14 -12.43 13.40
N ASP A 78 5.77 -13.41 12.56
CA ASP A 78 6.70 -14.14 11.71
C ASP A 78 6.91 -13.40 10.38
N VAL A 79 7.68 -12.32 10.45
CA VAL A 79 7.99 -11.46 9.30
C VAL A 79 8.78 -12.22 8.24
N ALA A 80 9.68 -13.12 8.62
CA ALA A 80 10.49 -13.88 7.67
C ALA A 80 9.62 -14.77 6.78
N THR A 81 8.71 -15.55 7.38
CA THR A 81 7.76 -16.39 6.63
C THR A 81 6.81 -15.53 5.79
N MET A 82 6.32 -14.41 6.31
CA MET A 82 5.49 -13.48 5.52
C MET A 82 6.22 -12.99 4.27
N ARG A 83 7.48 -12.54 4.41
CA ARG A 83 8.30 -12.04 3.30
C ARG A 83 8.54 -13.12 2.25
N ALA A 84 8.84 -14.36 2.65
CA ALA A 84 9.02 -15.47 1.72
C ALA A 84 7.75 -15.76 0.92
N ILE A 85 6.60 -15.92 1.60
CA ILE A 85 5.31 -16.16 0.94
C ILE A 85 4.94 -15.02 -0.01
N TYR A 86 5.19 -13.77 0.41
CA TYR A 86 4.89 -12.62 -0.43
C TYR A 86 5.81 -12.52 -1.65
N ALA A 87 7.08 -12.89 -1.52
CA ALA A 87 8.00 -12.93 -2.65
C ALA A 87 7.56 -13.94 -3.72
N ASP A 88 7.14 -15.15 -3.32
CA ASP A 88 6.61 -16.16 -4.24
C ASP A 88 5.33 -15.67 -4.93
N HIS A 89 4.44 -15.03 -4.17
CA HIS A 89 3.21 -14.42 -4.69
C HIS A 89 3.49 -13.33 -5.72
N MET A 90 4.53 -12.52 -5.52
CA MET A 90 4.92 -11.47 -6.48
C MET A 90 5.45 -12.02 -7.82
N ALA A 91 5.75 -13.32 -7.91
CA ALA A 91 6.10 -13.99 -9.16
C ALA A 91 4.86 -14.46 -9.95
N GLU A 92 3.65 -14.38 -9.38
CA GLU A 92 2.43 -14.74 -10.08
C GLU A 92 2.09 -13.72 -11.20
N PRO A 93 1.59 -14.16 -12.37
CA PRO A 93 1.32 -13.26 -13.50
C PRO A 93 0.40 -12.08 -13.18
N ALA A 94 -0.58 -12.29 -12.30
CA ALA A 94 -1.51 -11.22 -11.90
C ALA A 94 -0.84 -10.17 -11.01
N ALA A 95 0.03 -10.59 -10.08
CA ALA A 95 0.79 -9.69 -9.23
C ALA A 95 1.80 -8.90 -10.06
N GLU A 96 2.47 -9.56 -11.00
CA GLU A 96 3.42 -8.89 -11.90
C GLU A 96 2.73 -7.85 -12.80
N ALA A 97 1.56 -8.16 -13.36
CA ALA A 97 0.81 -7.21 -14.18
C ALA A 97 0.39 -5.96 -13.39
N GLU A 98 -0.09 -6.11 -12.15
CA GLU A 98 -0.42 -4.97 -11.29
C GLU A 98 0.83 -4.22 -10.81
N TYR A 99 1.96 -4.91 -10.64
CA TYR A 99 3.23 -4.28 -10.30
C TYR A 99 3.73 -3.37 -11.43
N GLN A 100 3.68 -3.84 -12.68
CA GLN A 100 4.01 -3.01 -13.85
C GLN A 100 3.07 -1.80 -13.96
N ARG A 101 1.77 -1.99 -13.67
CA ARG A 101 0.83 -0.86 -13.59
C ARG A 101 1.20 0.13 -12.48
N LEU A 102 1.60 -0.36 -11.30
CA LEU A 102 2.06 0.49 -10.20
C LEU A 102 3.29 1.32 -10.62
N LYS A 103 4.26 0.71 -11.31
CA LYS A 103 5.44 1.41 -11.83
C LYS A 103 5.05 2.61 -12.70
N THR A 104 4.22 2.39 -13.72
CA THR A 104 3.73 3.47 -14.59
C THR A 104 3.03 4.58 -13.79
N LEU A 105 2.21 4.23 -12.80
CA LEU A 105 1.52 5.22 -11.97
C LEU A 105 2.47 6.07 -11.12
N VAL A 106 3.56 5.48 -10.62
CA VAL A 106 4.58 6.18 -9.81
C VAL A 106 5.41 7.15 -10.67
N GLU A 107 5.55 6.88 -11.97
CA GLU A 107 6.17 7.80 -12.92
C GLU A 107 5.27 9.00 -13.24
N GLU A 108 3.95 8.81 -13.28
CA GLU A 108 2.97 9.81 -13.70
C GLU A 108 2.44 10.69 -12.56
N LYS A 109 2.33 10.15 -11.33
CA LYS A 109 1.64 10.78 -10.21
C LYS A 109 2.42 10.65 -8.90
N ARG A 110 2.11 11.52 -7.94
CA ARG A 110 2.55 11.38 -6.53
C ARG A 110 1.72 10.30 -5.85
N VAL A 111 2.23 9.07 -5.88
CA VAL A 111 1.56 7.87 -5.36
C VAL A 111 1.89 7.60 -3.90
N ALA A 112 0.89 7.22 -3.09
CA ALA A 112 1.09 6.59 -1.79
C ALA A 112 0.60 5.14 -1.76
N LEU A 113 1.42 4.22 -1.25
CA LEU A 113 1.01 2.84 -0.97
C LEU A 113 0.35 2.74 0.40
N LEU A 114 -0.89 2.24 0.46
CA LEU A 114 -1.64 2.02 1.68
C LEU A 114 -1.64 0.55 2.11
N CYS A 115 -1.25 0.27 3.35
CA CYS A 115 -1.56 -0.99 4.02
C CYS A 115 -2.06 -0.77 5.46
N PHE A 116 -2.28 -1.86 6.23
CA PHE A 116 -2.82 -1.74 7.58
C PHE A 116 -1.78 -1.25 8.58
N GLU A 117 -0.64 -1.92 8.64
CA GLU A 117 0.40 -1.84 9.68
C GLU A 117 0.98 -0.42 9.80
N ALA A 118 1.17 0.11 11.01
CA ALA A 118 1.79 1.43 11.18
C ALA A 118 3.27 1.38 10.75
N ASP A 119 3.99 0.39 11.27
CA ASP A 119 5.37 0.13 10.93
C ASP A 119 5.52 -0.40 9.49
N HIS A 120 6.30 0.31 8.68
CA HIS A 120 6.57 -0.09 7.32
C HIS A 120 7.55 -1.29 7.26
N ALA A 121 8.48 -1.41 8.22
CA ALA A 121 9.64 -2.32 8.12
C ALA A 121 9.24 -3.81 8.06
N GLY A 122 8.09 -4.16 8.62
CA GLY A 122 7.59 -5.54 8.70
C GLY A 122 6.44 -5.90 7.78
N CYS A 123 6.00 -5.01 6.87
CA CYS A 123 4.81 -5.24 6.04
C CYS A 123 5.12 -5.37 4.55
N HIS A 124 4.14 -5.81 3.78
CA HIS A 124 4.26 -6.02 2.34
C HIS A 124 4.50 -4.73 1.54
N ARG A 125 4.08 -3.57 2.04
CA ARG A 125 4.34 -2.29 1.36
C ARG A 125 5.83 -1.97 1.30
N ALA A 126 6.62 -2.40 2.29
CA ALA A 126 8.07 -2.25 2.23
C ALA A 126 8.67 -3.14 1.13
N ILE A 127 8.17 -4.36 0.93
CA ILE A 127 8.67 -5.24 -0.13
C ILE A 127 8.41 -4.62 -1.52
N LEU A 128 7.23 -4.05 -1.74
CA LEU A 128 6.92 -3.32 -2.98
C LEU A 128 7.81 -2.08 -3.16
N ALA A 129 7.99 -1.30 -2.09
CA ALA A 129 8.82 -0.10 -2.11
C ALA A 129 10.30 -0.44 -2.38
N GLU A 130 10.85 -1.45 -1.71
CA GLU A 130 12.21 -1.98 -1.94
C GLU A 130 12.39 -2.43 -3.40
N ARG A 131 11.38 -3.10 -3.99
CA ARG A 131 11.41 -3.53 -5.38
C ARG A 131 11.43 -2.33 -6.34
N LEU A 132 10.61 -1.31 -6.11
CA LEU A 132 10.61 -0.07 -6.90
C LEU A 132 11.92 0.71 -6.76
N VAL A 133 12.53 0.74 -5.57
CA VAL A 133 13.85 1.35 -5.37
C VAL A 133 14.89 0.63 -6.21
N LYS A 134 14.87 -0.70 -6.20
CA LYS A 134 15.82 -1.53 -6.94
C LYS A 134 15.65 -1.39 -8.45
N ASP A 135 14.41 -1.38 -8.93
CA ASP A 135 14.11 -1.41 -10.37
C ASP A 135 14.24 -0.01 -11.00
N ASP A 136 13.86 1.05 -10.28
CA ASP A 136 13.67 2.40 -10.85
C ASP A 136 14.34 3.53 -10.04
N GLY A 137 15.03 3.21 -8.94
CA GLY A 137 15.75 4.20 -8.13
C GLY A 137 14.84 5.22 -7.44
N VAL A 138 13.60 4.84 -7.11
CA VAL A 138 12.63 5.74 -6.48
C VAL A 138 13.07 6.12 -5.07
N GLU A 139 12.84 7.37 -4.66
CA GLU A 139 13.00 7.80 -3.27
C GLU A 139 11.74 7.43 -2.49
N VAL A 140 11.87 6.66 -1.40
CA VAL A 140 10.74 6.24 -0.57
C VAL A 140 10.57 7.19 0.62
N VAL A 141 9.37 7.72 0.80
CA VAL A 141 8.99 8.55 1.95
C VAL A 141 7.87 7.85 2.71
N ASN A 142 8.18 7.38 3.92
CA ASN A 142 7.16 6.84 4.82
C ASN A 142 6.50 8.02 5.54
N LEU A 143 5.21 8.22 5.27
CA LEU A 143 4.41 9.26 5.90
C LEU A 143 4.18 8.94 7.36
#